data_AF-A0A4V6XX76-F1
#
_entry.id   AF-A0A4V6XX76-F1
#
_cell.length_a   1.000
_cell.length_b   1.000
_cell.length_c   1.000
_cell.angle_alpha   90.00
_cell.angle_beta   90.00
_cell.angle_gamma   90.00
#
_symmetry.space_group_name_H-M   'P 1'
#
loop_
_entity.id
_entity.type
_entity.pdbx_description
1 polymer ?
#
loop_
_entity_poly.entity_id
_entity_poly.type
_entity_poly.pdbx_seq_one_letter_code
_entity_poly.pdbx_strand_id
1 'polypeptide(L)'
;MEETIISSFNLNDSQEGAIASCIGLSECQHQSTVKLIWGPPGTGKTKTVGLLLFSLLKLKCRTLTCAPTNIAVLQVTSRLLKLVTDSLEYDTYGLGDIVLFGNGERMKISENDDLEDIFLDHRVEVLSHCFAPSTGWKHTVDSMINLLEDPEHQYRRYFEIMKKENVRVGQDDGMIEFEEMKQQQREG
;
A
#
# COMPACT_ATOMS: atom_id res chain seq x y z
N MET A 1 -24.61 -15.94 6.34
CA MET A 1 -23.25 -15.38 6.13
C MET A 1 -23.31 -13.86 6.10
N GLU A 2 -24.32 -13.25 5.45
CA GLU A 2 -24.56 -11.80 5.43
C GLU A 2 -24.90 -11.18 6.80
N GLU A 3 -25.80 -11.80 7.58
CA GLU A 3 -26.18 -11.32 8.93
C GLU A 3 -25.02 -11.36 9.96
N THR A 4 -24.02 -12.22 9.72
CA THR A 4 -22.90 -12.43 10.65
C THR A 4 -21.87 -11.30 10.59
N ILE A 5 -21.78 -10.58 9.47
CA ILE A 5 -20.83 -9.48 9.31
C ILE A 5 -21.33 -8.21 10.00
N ILE A 6 -22.64 -7.97 10.02
CA ILE A 6 -23.22 -6.67 10.42
C ILE A 6 -23.52 -6.62 11.93
N SER A 7 -23.89 -7.75 12.53
CA SER A 7 -24.34 -7.84 13.94
C SER A 7 -23.29 -7.43 14.98
N SER A 8 -22.00 -7.44 14.66
CA SER A 8 -20.91 -7.11 15.59
C SER A 8 -20.61 -5.60 15.71
N PHE A 9 -21.20 -4.74 14.87
CA PHE A 9 -20.78 -3.34 14.74
C PHE A 9 -21.66 -2.31 15.47
N ASN A 10 -22.58 -2.77 16.33
CA ASN A 10 -23.49 -1.94 17.13
C ASN A 10 -24.18 -0.87 16.26
N LEU A 11 -24.89 -1.34 15.23
CA LEU A 11 -25.76 -0.54 14.38
C LEU A 11 -27.17 -0.54 14.92
N ASN A 12 -27.93 0.51 14.60
CA ASN A 12 -29.38 0.47 14.79
C ASN A 12 -30.05 -0.20 13.60
N ASP A 13 -31.31 -0.61 13.79
CA ASP A 13 -32.12 -1.32 12.78
C ASP A 13 -32.18 -0.59 11.43
N SER A 14 -32.22 0.75 11.44
CA SER A 14 -32.27 1.54 10.20
C SER A 14 -30.95 1.48 9.41
N GLN A 15 -29.81 1.45 10.10
CA GLN A 15 -28.50 1.35 9.48
C GLN A 15 -28.26 -0.07 8.96
N GLU A 16 -28.61 -1.08 9.76
CA GLU A 16 -28.52 -2.48 9.37
C GLU A 16 -29.42 -2.78 8.16
N GLY A 17 -30.69 -2.36 8.21
CA GLY A 17 -31.63 -2.51 7.10
C GLY A 17 -31.16 -1.80 5.82
N ALA A 18 -30.53 -0.63 5.93
CA ALA A 18 -29.96 0.08 4.79
C ALA A 18 -28.80 -0.72 4.15
N ILE A 19 -27.91 -1.29 4.95
CA ILE A 19 -26.78 -2.10 4.47
C ILE A 19 -27.30 -3.39 3.82
N ALA A 20 -28.16 -4.15 4.51
CA ALA A 20 -28.73 -5.40 4.00
C ALA A 20 -29.49 -5.18 2.68
N SER A 21 -30.28 -4.10 2.59
CA SER A 21 -31.01 -3.72 1.37
C SER A 21 -30.09 -3.40 0.19
N CYS A 22 -28.87 -2.90 0.44
CA CYS A 22 -27.87 -2.65 -0.61
C CYS A 22 -27.11 -3.93 -0.98
N ILE A 23 -26.78 -4.78 0.00
CA ILE A 23 -26.12 -6.08 -0.24
C ILE A 23 -27.01 -6.99 -1.09
N GLY A 24 -28.32 -7.02 -0.83
CA GLY A 24 -29.27 -7.81 -1.63
C GLY A 24 -29.34 -7.40 -3.11
N LEU A 25 -28.77 -6.25 -3.49
CA LEU A 25 -28.63 -5.84 -4.90
C LEU A 25 -27.35 -6.31 -5.57
N SER A 26 -26.42 -6.92 -4.81
CA SER A 26 -25.17 -7.45 -5.37
C SER A 26 -25.40 -8.70 -6.24
N GLU A 27 -26.54 -9.37 -6.09
CA GLU A 27 -26.94 -10.47 -6.96
C GLU A 27 -27.30 -9.96 -8.36
N CYS A 28 -26.67 -10.53 -9.39
CA CYS A 28 -26.85 -10.09 -10.77
C CYS A 28 -28.26 -10.43 -11.28
N GLN A 29 -29.16 -9.45 -11.26
CA GLN A 29 -30.49 -9.52 -11.86
C GLN A 29 -30.56 -8.88 -13.25
N HIS A 30 -29.41 -8.47 -13.83
CA HIS A 30 -29.30 -7.72 -15.09
C HIS A 30 -30.18 -6.45 -15.14
N GLN A 31 -30.35 -5.79 -13.99
CA GLN A 31 -31.13 -4.56 -13.85
C GLN A 31 -30.31 -3.47 -13.16
N SER A 32 -30.48 -2.22 -13.59
CA SER A 32 -29.88 -1.07 -12.92
C SER A 32 -30.78 -0.60 -11.78
N THR A 33 -30.27 -0.65 -10.54
CA THR A 33 -31.01 -0.28 -9.34
C THR A 33 -30.36 0.90 -8.63
N VAL A 34 -31.18 1.79 -8.05
CA VAL A 34 -30.70 2.94 -7.26
C VAL A 34 -31.31 2.86 -5.86
N LYS A 35 -30.47 3.05 -4.84
CA LYS A 35 -30.88 3.19 -3.43
C LYS A 35 -30.40 4.52 -2.90
N LEU A 36 -31.28 5.23 -2.20
CA LEU A 36 -30.95 6.47 -1.50
C LEU A 36 -30.87 6.19 -0.01
N ILE A 37 -29.68 6.33 0.57
CA ILE A 37 -29.49 6.36 2.02
C ILE A 37 -29.46 7.82 2.45
N TRP A 38 -30.44 8.20 3.26
CA TRP A 38 -30.55 9.56 3.79
C TRP A 38 -30.53 9.54 5.32
N GLY A 39 -29.94 10.59 5.91
CA GLY A 39 -29.95 10.76 7.35
C GLY A 39 -29.49 12.16 7.79
N PRO A 40 -30.05 12.73 8.87
CA PRO A 40 -29.61 14.00 9.44
C PRO A 40 -28.11 14.07 9.78
N PRO A 41 -27.55 15.26 10.06
CA PRO A 41 -26.20 15.38 10.62
C PRO A 41 -26.05 14.54 11.90
N GLY A 42 -24.90 13.88 12.07
CA GLY A 42 -24.63 13.06 13.25
C GLY A 42 -25.22 11.64 13.25
N THR A 43 -25.99 11.23 12.24
CA THR A 43 -26.62 9.88 12.21
C THR A 43 -25.72 8.73 11.74
N GLY A 44 -24.41 8.95 11.71
CA GLY A 44 -23.44 7.90 11.39
C GLY A 44 -23.40 7.45 9.93
N LYS A 45 -23.85 8.27 8.96
CA LYS A 45 -23.80 7.96 7.52
C LYS A 45 -22.45 7.38 7.06
N THR A 46 -21.34 8.02 7.45
CA THR A 46 -19.99 7.54 7.11
C THR A 46 -19.67 6.18 7.73
N LYS A 47 -20.15 5.91 8.97
CA LYS A 47 -20.03 4.58 9.59
C LYS A 47 -20.81 3.54 8.79
N THR A 48 -22.04 3.86 8.39
CA THR A 48 -22.88 2.98 7.56
C THR A 48 -22.24 2.69 6.21
N VAL A 49 -21.73 3.72 5.51
CA VAL A 49 -21.03 3.56 4.23
C VAL A 49 -19.77 2.70 4.39
N GLY A 50 -18.94 2.95 5.41
CA GLY A 50 -17.75 2.13 5.64
C GLY A 50 -18.05 0.65 5.85
N LEU A 51 -19.12 0.33 6.59
CA LEU A 51 -19.56 -1.06 6.82
C LEU A 51 -20.20 -1.69 5.57
N LEU A 52 -20.94 -0.91 4.78
CA LEU A 52 -21.44 -1.37 3.48
C LEU A 52 -20.27 -1.74 2.56
N LEU A 53 -19.26 -0.88 2.44
CA LEU A 53 -18.07 -1.15 1.62
C LEU A 53 -17.30 -2.36 2.11
N PHE A 54 -17.13 -2.50 3.43
CA PHE A 54 -16.50 -3.67 4.02
C PHE A 54 -17.27 -4.96 3.70
N SER A 55 -18.60 -4.93 3.78
CA SER A 55 -19.45 -6.08 3.45
C SER A 55 -19.35 -6.44 1.96
N LEU A 56 -19.42 -5.44 1.07
CA LEU A 56 -19.24 -5.64 -0.37
C LEU A 56 -17.86 -6.20 -0.72
N LEU A 57 -16.81 -5.77 0.00
CA LEU A 57 -15.46 -6.30 -0.15
C LEU A 57 -15.39 -7.78 0.25
N LYS A 58 -15.97 -8.17 1.40
CA LYS A 58 -16.03 -9.59 1.83
C LYS A 58 -16.85 -10.46 0.87
N LEU A 59 -17.84 -9.90 0.20
CA LEU A 59 -18.62 -10.54 -0.86
C LEU A 59 -17.92 -10.52 -2.24
N LYS A 60 -16.71 -9.96 -2.32
CA LYS A 60 -15.91 -9.85 -3.56
C LYS A 60 -16.64 -9.06 -4.66
N CYS A 61 -17.47 -8.10 -4.28
CA CYS A 61 -18.14 -7.20 -5.22
C CYS A 61 -17.18 -6.08 -5.65
N ARG A 62 -16.99 -5.93 -6.97
CA ARG A 62 -16.25 -4.77 -7.53
C ARG A 62 -17.04 -3.49 -7.27
N THR A 63 -16.50 -2.64 -6.41
CA THR A 63 -17.20 -1.45 -5.90
C THR A 63 -16.39 -0.19 -6.22
N LEU A 64 -17.01 0.79 -6.87
CA LEU A 64 -16.44 2.13 -7.05
C LEU A 64 -17.09 3.07 -6.04
N THR A 65 -16.28 3.70 -5.18
CA THR A 65 -16.74 4.70 -4.22
C THR A 65 -16.25 6.08 -4.64
N CYS A 66 -17.14 7.07 -4.63
CA CYS A 66 -16.81 8.45 -4.95
C CYS A 66 -17.39 9.39 -3.89
N ALA A 67 -16.73 10.52 -3.67
CA ALA A 67 -17.26 11.60 -2.85
C ALA A 67 -16.89 12.96 -3.47
N PRO A 68 -17.63 14.04 -3.17
CA PRO A 68 -17.39 15.35 -3.78
C PRO A 68 -16.07 16.03 -3.39
N THR A 69 -15.46 15.63 -2.27
CA THR A 69 -14.22 16.23 -1.77
C THR A 69 -13.19 15.17 -1.41
N ASN A 70 -11.90 15.50 -1.54
CA ASN A 70 -10.79 14.62 -1.14
C ASN A 70 -10.92 14.19 0.32
N ILE A 71 -11.25 15.13 1.22
CA ILE A 71 -11.43 14.83 2.66
C ILE A 71 -12.52 13.77 2.87
N ALA A 72 -13.64 13.85 2.15
CA ALA A 72 -14.70 12.85 2.26
C ALA A 72 -14.28 11.49 1.71
N VAL A 73 -13.52 11.44 0.61
CA VAL A 73 -12.92 10.19 0.10
C VAL A 73 -12.02 9.59 1.16
N LEU A 74 -11.05 10.36 1.67
CA LEU A 74 -10.10 9.91 2.68
C LEU A 74 -10.80 9.42 3.95
N GLN A 75 -11.82 10.15 4.43
CA GLN A 75 -12.56 9.75 5.63
C GLN A 75 -13.26 8.39 5.46
N VAL A 76 -13.87 8.14 4.29
CA VAL A 76 -14.50 6.84 3.99
C VAL A 76 -13.43 5.75 3.85
N THR A 77 -12.34 6.04 3.14
CA THR A 77 -11.22 5.12 2.94
C THR A 77 -10.58 4.70 4.27
N SER A 78 -10.21 5.65 5.14
CA SER A 78 -9.66 5.33 6.46
C SER A 78 -10.63 4.53 7.33
N ARG A 79 -11.95 4.77 7.19
CA ARG A 79 -12.97 3.98 7.90
C ARG A 79 -13.01 2.54 7.40
N LEU A 80 -12.91 2.33 6.08
CA LEU A 80 -12.85 1.00 5.48
C LEU A 80 -11.56 0.28 5.87
N LEU A 81 -10.41 0.95 5.78
CA LEU A 81 -9.11 0.39 6.15
C LEU A 81 -9.12 -0.12 7.58
N LYS A 82 -9.60 0.69 8.53
CA LYS A 82 -9.73 0.26 9.93
C LYS A 82 -10.55 -1.04 10.06
N LEU A 83 -11.68 -1.14 9.38
CA LEU A 83 -12.53 -2.35 9.41
C LEU A 83 -11.82 -3.57 8.81
N VAL A 84 -11.03 -3.36 7.75
CA VAL A 84 -10.27 -4.43 7.12
C VAL A 84 -9.15 -4.89 8.02
N THR A 85 -8.32 -3.98 8.51
CA THR A 85 -7.19 -4.28 9.43
C THR A 85 -7.68 -4.96 10.70
N ASP A 86 -8.75 -4.47 11.32
CA ASP A 86 -9.37 -5.11 12.51
C ASP A 86 -9.90 -6.54 12.21
N SER A 87 -10.06 -6.91 10.93
CA SER A 87 -10.53 -8.22 10.49
C SER A 87 -9.43 -9.14 9.94
N LEU A 88 -8.19 -8.66 9.82
CA LEU A 88 -7.08 -9.46 9.32
C LEU A 88 -6.56 -10.38 10.43
N GLU A 89 -6.21 -11.61 10.06
CA GLU A 89 -5.55 -12.55 10.97
C GLU A 89 -4.06 -12.19 11.15
N TYR A 90 -3.48 -11.49 10.19
CA TYR A 90 -2.10 -11.00 10.23
C TYR A 90 -2.04 -9.58 9.64
N ASP A 91 -1.29 -8.70 10.30
CA ASP A 91 -1.25 -7.26 10.00
C ASP A 91 -0.60 -6.92 8.64
N THR A 92 0.07 -7.88 7.98
CA THR A 92 0.97 -7.61 6.84
C THR A 92 0.36 -7.88 5.46
N TYR A 93 -0.87 -8.41 5.36
CA TYR A 93 -1.49 -8.70 4.07
C TYR A 93 -3.00 -8.50 4.07
N GLY A 94 -3.59 -8.18 2.91
CA GLY A 94 -5.05 -8.13 2.75
C GLY A 94 -5.63 -6.82 2.23
N LEU A 95 -4.80 -5.80 2.01
CA LEU A 95 -5.21 -4.53 1.40
C LEU A 95 -5.13 -4.52 -0.14
N GLY A 96 -4.72 -5.63 -0.77
CA GLY A 96 -4.49 -5.71 -2.21
C GLY A 96 -5.73 -5.43 -3.06
N ASP A 97 -6.92 -5.75 -2.55
CA ASP A 97 -8.20 -5.53 -3.23
C ASP A 97 -8.75 -4.09 -3.08
N ILE A 98 -8.07 -3.23 -2.31
CA ILE A 98 -8.43 -1.82 -2.12
C ILE A 98 -7.42 -0.96 -2.88
N VAL A 99 -7.92 -0.03 -3.68
CA VAL A 99 -7.11 0.96 -4.39
C VAL A 99 -7.69 2.35 -4.15
N LEU A 100 -6.83 3.26 -3.70
CA LEU A 100 -7.09 4.70 -3.63
C LEU A 100 -6.48 5.37 -4.85
N PHE A 101 -7.27 6.17 -5.55
CA PHE A 101 -6.84 6.86 -6.77
C PHE A 101 -7.16 8.35 -6.69
N GLY A 102 -6.23 9.19 -7.14
CA GLY A 102 -6.36 10.63 -7.16
C GLY A 102 -5.01 11.33 -7.22
N ASN A 103 -5.00 12.65 -6.96
CA ASN A 103 -3.76 13.42 -6.91
C ASN A 103 -3.14 13.35 -5.50
N GLY A 104 -1.96 12.73 -5.39
CA GLY A 104 -1.29 12.47 -4.11
C GLY A 104 -1.03 13.73 -3.27
N GLU A 105 -0.60 14.82 -3.90
CA GLU A 105 -0.34 16.09 -3.21
C GLU A 105 -1.62 16.71 -2.60
N ARG A 106 -2.71 16.79 -3.39
CA ARG A 106 -4.00 17.35 -2.94
C ARG A 106 -4.72 16.45 -1.95
N MET A 107 -4.37 15.16 -1.91
CA MET A 107 -4.88 14.21 -0.93
C MET A 107 -3.95 14.05 0.26
N LYS A 108 -2.77 14.69 0.26
CA LYS A 108 -1.78 14.62 1.34
C LYS A 108 -1.40 13.19 1.71
N ILE A 109 -1.23 12.32 0.69
CA ILE A 109 -0.98 10.89 0.91
C ILE A 109 0.32 10.65 1.70
N SER A 110 1.36 11.44 1.43
CA SER A 110 2.65 11.36 2.13
C SER A 110 2.61 11.72 3.62
N GLU A 111 1.49 12.22 4.13
CA GLU A 111 1.30 12.51 5.57
C GLU A 111 0.66 11.32 6.31
N ASN A 112 0.32 10.22 5.61
CA ASN A 112 -0.43 9.09 6.15
C ASN A 112 0.01 7.76 5.54
N ASP A 113 0.91 7.07 6.23
CA ASP A 113 1.49 5.78 5.83
C ASP A 113 0.42 4.73 5.50
N ASP A 114 -0.68 4.64 6.26
CA ASP A 114 -1.76 3.66 6.04
C ASP A 114 -2.46 3.84 4.67
N LEU A 115 -2.49 5.08 4.16
CA LEU A 115 -3.11 5.39 2.88
C LEU A 115 -2.16 5.18 1.70
N GLU A 116 -0.86 5.31 1.93
CA GLU A 116 0.17 5.13 0.92
C GLU A 116 0.19 3.69 0.38
N ASP A 117 0.05 2.71 1.27
CA ASP A 117 0.00 1.27 0.94
C ASP A 117 -1.15 0.89 -0.01
N ILE A 118 -2.21 1.70 -0.08
CA ILE A 118 -3.35 1.49 -0.99
C ILE A 118 -3.39 2.49 -2.14
N PHE A 119 -2.49 3.47 -2.16
CA PHE A 119 -2.48 4.49 -3.19
C PHE A 119 -1.90 3.93 -4.49
N LEU A 120 -2.61 4.16 -5.60
CA LEU A 120 -2.27 3.54 -6.88
C LEU A 120 -0.86 3.91 -7.34
N ASP A 121 -0.50 5.18 -7.31
CA ASP A 121 0.78 5.64 -7.85
C ASP A 121 1.96 5.08 -7.03
N HIS A 122 1.82 5.03 -5.71
CA HIS A 122 2.80 4.40 -4.82
C HIS A 122 2.98 2.91 -5.16
N ARG A 123 1.87 2.17 -5.35
CA ARG A 123 1.95 0.76 -5.76
C ARG A 123 2.62 0.56 -7.11
N VAL A 124 2.35 1.44 -8.08
CA VAL A 124 3.00 1.40 -9.39
C VAL A 124 4.51 1.61 -9.25
N GLU A 125 4.93 2.56 -8.41
CA GLU A 125 6.34 2.80 -8.12
C GLU A 125 7.01 1.58 -7.47
N VAL A 126 6.40 1.00 -6.43
CA VAL A 126 6.91 -0.22 -5.78
C VAL A 126 7.03 -1.37 -6.80
N LEU A 127 6.00 -1.59 -7.61
CA LEU A 127 6.02 -2.63 -8.64
C LEU A 127 7.12 -2.39 -9.68
N SER A 128 7.39 -1.12 -10.04
CA SER A 128 8.47 -0.80 -10.98
C SER A 128 9.84 -1.23 -10.44
N HIS A 129 10.09 -1.06 -9.14
CA HIS A 129 11.30 -1.53 -8.47
C HIS A 129 11.33 -3.07 -8.39
N CYS A 130 10.19 -3.69 -8.06
CA CYS A 130 10.06 -5.15 -8.04
C CYS A 130 10.30 -5.79 -9.42
N PHE A 131 10.02 -5.09 -10.52
CA PHE A 131 10.24 -5.57 -11.88
C PHE A 131 11.57 -5.13 -12.49
N ALA A 132 12.43 -4.42 -11.74
CA ALA A 132 13.73 -4.00 -12.23
C ALA A 132 14.60 -5.22 -12.63
N PRO A 133 15.19 -5.27 -13.83
CA PRO A 133 15.88 -6.47 -14.31
C PRO A 133 17.09 -6.91 -13.46
N SER A 134 17.77 -5.95 -12.82
CA SER A 134 19.04 -6.19 -12.10
C SER A 134 18.93 -6.11 -10.58
N THR A 135 17.82 -5.62 -10.05
CA THR A 135 17.61 -5.41 -8.60
C THR A 135 16.23 -5.85 -8.14
N GLY A 136 15.33 -6.13 -9.07
CA GLY A 136 13.96 -6.54 -8.78
C GLY A 136 13.86 -8.00 -8.36
N TRP A 137 12.63 -8.43 -8.13
CA TRP A 137 12.24 -9.73 -7.59
C TRP A 137 12.93 -10.89 -8.29
N LYS A 138 12.90 -10.91 -9.63
CA LYS A 138 13.50 -12.01 -10.40
C LYS A 138 14.99 -12.14 -10.12
N HIS A 139 15.72 -11.05 -10.20
CA HIS A 139 17.16 -11.04 -9.93
C HIS A 139 17.47 -11.47 -8.49
N THR A 140 16.69 -10.97 -7.52
CA THR A 140 16.87 -11.31 -6.10
C THR A 140 16.61 -12.79 -5.84
N VAL A 141 15.56 -13.36 -6.41
CA VAL A 141 15.26 -14.79 -6.32
C VAL A 141 16.36 -15.62 -6.98
N ASP A 142 16.77 -15.28 -8.20
CA ASP A 142 17.86 -15.97 -8.91
C ASP A 142 19.17 -15.89 -8.11
N SER A 143 19.46 -14.74 -7.48
CA SER A 143 20.63 -14.56 -6.62
C SER A 143 20.58 -15.45 -5.37
N MET A 144 19.40 -15.55 -4.75
CA MET A 144 19.19 -16.43 -3.60
C MET A 144 19.33 -17.91 -3.99
N ILE A 145 18.81 -18.31 -5.15
CA ILE A 145 18.99 -19.67 -5.68
C ILE A 145 20.48 -19.96 -5.86
N ASN A 146 21.23 -19.08 -6.54
CA ASN A 146 22.67 -19.23 -6.74
C ASN A 146 23.46 -19.31 -5.42
N LEU A 147 23.04 -18.56 -4.39
CA LEU A 147 23.62 -18.62 -3.05
C LEU A 147 23.39 -19.96 -2.36
N LEU A 148 22.20 -20.53 -2.53
CA LEU A 148 21.86 -21.83 -1.94
C LEU A 148 22.48 -23.01 -2.69
N GLU A 149 22.68 -22.88 -4.01
CA GLU A 149 23.30 -23.92 -4.84
C GLU A 149 24.83 -24.00 -4.66
N ASP A 150 25.53 -22.86 -4.56
CA ASP A 150 26.98 -22.83 -4.30
C ASP A 150 27.37 -21.72 -3.31
N PRO A 151 27.14 -21.95 -2.00
CA PRO A 151 27.41 -20.94 -0.97
C PRO A 151 28.89 -20.56 -0.88
N GLU A 152 29.82 -21.51 -1.08
CA GLU A 152 31.27 -21.26 -0.95
C GLU A 152 31.77 -20.34 -2.06
N HIS A 153 31.35 -20.58 -3.31
CA HIS A 153 31.70 -19.70 -4.42
C HIS A 153 31.10 -18.30 -4.25
N GLN A 154 29.84 -18.19 -3.84
CA GLN A 154 29.21 -16.88 -3.62
C GLN A 154 29.89 -16.11 -2.49
N TYR A 155 30.29 -16.78 -1.39
CA TYR A 155 31.03 -16.15 -0.30
C TYR A 155 32.41 -15.65 -0.75
N ARG A 156 33.15 -16.45 -1.53
CA ARG A 156 34.44 -16.02 -2.10
C ARG A 156 34.26 -14.81 -3.01
N ARG A 157 33.26 -14.81 -3.88
CA ARG A 157 32.94 -13.69 -4.79
C ARG A 157 32.61 -12.42 -4.00
N TYR A 158 31.79 -12.52 -2.95
CA TYR A 158 31.51 -11.41 -2.04
C TYR A 158 32.80 -10.86 -1.38
N PHE A 159 33.66 -11.73 -0.86
CA PHE A 159 34.91 -11.32 -0.22
C PHE A 159 35.87 -10.62 -1.20
N GLU A 160 35.91 -11.04 -2.47
CA GLU A 160 36.68 -10.37 -3.52
C GLU A 160 36.11 -8.98 -3.87
N ILE A 161 34.78 -8.83 -3.92
CA ILE A 161 34.13 -7.54 -4.13
C ILE A 161 34.48 -6.57 -3.00
N MET A 162 34.33 -7.02 -1.75
CA MET A 162 34.66 -6.23 -0.56
C MET A 162 36.13 -5.78 -0.53
N LYS A 163 37.06 -6.64 -0.95
CA LYS A 163 38.49 -6.25 -1.09
C LYS A 163 38.68 -5.15 -2.12
N LYS A 164 38.00 -5.24 -3.27
CA LYS A 164 38.12 -4.24 -4.35
C LYS A 164 37.52 -2.89 -3.96
N GLU A 165 36.44 -2.87 -3.18
CA GLU A 165 35.84 -1.62 -2.70
C GLU A 165 36.73 -0.92 -1.66
N ASN A 166 37.32 -1.67 -0.72
CA ASN A 166 38.27 -1.10 0.25
C ASN A 166 39.53 -0.53 -0.41
N VAL A 167 39.98 -1.11 -1.53
CA VAL A 167 41.11 -0.58 -2.31
C VAL A 167 40.74 0.72 -3.04
N ARG A 168 39.50 0.86 -3.51
CA ARG A 168 39.04 2.09 -4.19
C ARG A 168 38.88 3.26 -3.22
N VAL A 169 38.32 3.02 -2.03
CA VAL A 169 38.20 4.07 -0.99
C VAL A 169 39.57 4.59 -0.57
N GLY A 170 40.56 3.70 -0.37
CA GLY A 170 41.93 4.11 -0.04
C GLY A 170 42.69 4.80 -1.19
N GLN A 171 42.22 4.69 -2.45
CA GLN A 171 42.80 5.38 -3.60
C GLN A 171 42.22 6.79 -3.80
N ASP A 172 40.92 6.99 -3.51
CA ASP A 172 40.29 8.31 -3.51
C ASP A 172 40.82 9.18 -2.36
N ASP A 173 40.95 8.64 -1.15
CA ASP A 173 41.55 9.37 -0.01
C ASP A 173 43.01 9.78 -0.31
N GLY A 174 43.78 8.89 -0.95
CA GLY A 174 45.15 9.18 -1.38
C GLY A 174 45.26 10.20 -2.52
N MET A 175 44.24 10.33 -3.38
CA MET A 175 44.18 11.40 -4.39
C MET A 175 43.85 12.76 -3.78
N ILE A 176 42.96 12.81 -2.79
CA ILE A 176 42.60 14.04 -2.05
C ILE A 176 43.82 14.59 -1.30
N GLU A 177 44.56 13.76 -0.57
CA GLU A 177 45.79 14.19 0.12
C GLU A 177 46.87 14.70 -0.86
N PHE A 178 47.00 14.09 -2.04
CA PHE A 178 47.97 14.51 -3.05
C PHE A 178 47.61 15.85 -3.73
N GLU A 179 46.33 16.15 -3.87
CA GLU A 179 45.84 17.44 -4.36
C GLU A 179 46.01 18.55 -3.33
N GLU A 180 45.71 18.28 -2.05
CA GLU A 180 45.93 19.23 -0.95
C GLU A 180 47.42 19.58 -0.77
N MET A 181 48.32 18.59 -0.87
CA MET A 181 49.77 18.83 -0.84
C MET A 181 50.27 19.67 -2.02
N LYS A 182 49.68 19.53 -3.21
CA LYS A 182 50.02 20.34 -4.40
C LYS A 182 49.46 21.76 -4.35
N GLN A 183 48.40 21.99 -3.58
CA GLN A 183 47.83 23.31 -3.34
C GLN A 183 48.76 24.14 -2.44
N GLN A 184 49.24 23.54 -1.35
CA GLN A 184 50.13 24.20 -0.37
C GLN A 184 51.50 24.58 -0.94
N GLN A 185 52.02 23.82 -1.92
CA GLN A 185 53.28 24.15 -2.60
C GLN A 185 53.16 25.24 -3.68
N ARG A 186 51.95 25.68 -4.05
CA ARG A 186 51.74 26.78 -5.00
C ARG A 186 51.51 28.13 -4.33
N GLU A 187 51.28 28.14 -3.02
CA GLU A 187 50.98 29.35 -2.24
C GLU A 187 52.15 29.83 -1.37
N GLY A 188 53.32 29.17 -1.44
CA GLY A 188 54.58 29.59 -0.79
C GLY A 188 55.65 29.99 -1.81
#